data_AF-E6W1Q9-F1
#
_entry.id   AF-E6W1Q9-F1
#
_cell.length_a   1.000
_cell.length_b   1.000
_cell.length_c   1.000
_cell.angle_alpha   90.00
_cell.angle_beta   90.00
_cell.angle_gamma   90.00
#
_symmetry.space_group_name_H-M   'P 1'
#
loop_
_entity.id
_entity.type
_entity.pdbx_description
1 polymer ?
#
loop_
_entity_poly.entity_id
_entity_poly.type
_entity_poly.pdbx_seq_one_letter_code
_entity_poly.pdbx_strand_id
1 'polypeptide(L)' 'MTIAGISIILLLGILILALLAFQLLSGTRRIKVPFGLHRQVGFVIMALAMIHGFLAIMANL' A
#
# COMPACT_ATOMS: atom_id res chain seq x y z
N MET A 1 10.33 11.97 8.47
CA MET A 1 10.93 10.91 9.31
C MET A 1 11.69 9.92 8.43
N THR A 2 12.91 9.56 8.81
CA THR A 2 13.79 8.68 8.03
C THR A 2 14.17 7.41 8.79
N ILE A 3 14.22 6.27 8.11
CA ILE A 3 14.82 5.03 8.61
C ILE A 3 16.03 4.75 7.72
N ALA A 4 17.21 4.58 8.31
CA ALA A 4 18.48 4.38 7.57
C ALA A 4 18.72 5.45 6.46
N GLY A 5 18.30 6.70 6.71
CA GLY A 5 18.42 7.81 5.74
C GLY A 5 17.33 7.86 4.66
N ILE A 6 16.42 6.88 4.60
CA ILE A 6 15.33 6.84 3.60
C ILE A 6 14.03 7.32 4.23
N SER A 7 13.27 8.13 3.50
CA SER A 7 11.95 8.62 3.94
C SER A 7 10.96 7.47 4.16
N ILE A 8 10.38 7.40 5.36
CA ILE A 8 9.34 6.41 5.70
C ILE A 8 8.12 6.58 4.79
N ILE A 9 7.75 7.83 4.48
CA ILE A 9 6.61 8.14 3.60
C ILE A 9 6.87 7.52 2.22
N LEU A 10 8.08 7.69 1.68
CA LEU A 10 8.46 7.11 0.39
C LEU A 10 8.39 5.58 0.41
N LEU A 11 8.93 4.94 1.44
CA LEU A 11 8.90 3.48 1.58
C LEU A 11 7.46 2.94 1.66
N LEU A 12 6.60 3.58 2.45
CA LEU A 12 5.17 3.22 2.52
C LEU A 12 4.49 3.38 1.17
N GLY A 13 4.78 4.47 0.45
CA GLY A 13 4.20 4.74 -0.87
C GLY A 13 4.57 3.68 -1.91
N ILE A 14 5.84 3.26 -1.96
CA ILE A 14 6.30 2.19 -2.86
C ILE A 14 5.63 0.86 -2.51
N LEU A 15 5.52 0.53 -1.21
CA LEU A 15 4.84 -0.69 -0.77
C LEU A 15 3.36 -0.70 -1.17
N ILE A 16 2.64 0.41 -0.94
CA ILE A 16 1.23 0.55 -1.33
C ILE A 16 1.08 0.41 -2.84
N LEU A 17 1.96 1.01 -3.63
CA LEU A 17 1.94 0.90 -5.09
C LEU A 17 2.10 -0.57 -5.55
N ALA A 18 3.05 -1.30 -4.96
CA ALA A 18 3.26 -2.71 -5.28
C ALA A 18 2.04 -3.57 -4.91
N LEU A 19 1.45 -3.36 -3.72
CA LEU A 19 0.24 -4.07 -3.30
C LEU A 19 -0.96 -3.70 -4.17
N LEU A 20 -1.09 -2.44 -4.58
CA LEU A 20 -2.15 -1.99 -5.49
C LEU A 20 -2.01 -2.63 -6.87
N ALA A 21 -0.79 -2.72 -7.41
CA ALA A 21 -0.52 -3.44 -8.66
C ALA A 21 -0.93 -4.92 -8.54
N PHE A 22 -0.57 -5.58 -7.43
CA PHE A 22 -1.04 -6.94 -7.14
C PHE A 22 -2.57 -7.02 -7.07
N GLN A 23 -3.24 -6.06 -6.44
CA GLN A 23 -4.70 -6.00 -6.33
C GLN A 23 -5.37 -5.87 -7.69
N LEU A 24 -4.83 -5.02 -8.59
CA LEU A 24 -5.32 -4.84 -9.94
C LEU A 24 -5.08 -6.08 -10.81
N LEU A 25 -3.88 -6.66 -10.75
CA LEU A 25 -3.55 -7.88 -11.49
C LEU A 25 -4.37 -9.09 -11.02
N SER A 26 -4.65 -9.19 -9.72
CA SER A 26 -5.53 -10.24 -9.18
C SER A 26 -7.00 -10.00 -9.49
N GLY A 27 -7.48 -8.76 -9.41
CA GLY A 27 -8.87 -8.38 -9.76
C GLY A 27 -9.18 -8.58 -11.25
N THR A 28 -8.20 -8.34 -12.12
CA THR A 28 -8.29 -8.62 -13.56
C THR A 28 -8.00 -10.07 -13.94
N ARG A 29 -7.80 -10.96 -12.95
CA ARG A 29 -7.50 -12.39 -13.12
C ARG A 29 -6.22 -12.70 -13.90
N ARG A 30 -5.32 -11.71 -14.07
CA ARG A 30 -3.96 -11.93 -14.62
C ARG A 30 -3.10 -12.71 -13.65
N ILE A 31 -3.27 -12.46 -12.35
CA ILE A 31 -2.72 -13.27 -11.26
C ILE A 31 -3.88 -14.01 -10.60
N LYS A 32 -3.88 -15.34 -10.67
CA LYS A 32 -4.94 -16.16 -10.08
C LYS A 32 -4.65 -16.41 -8.60
N VAL A 33 -5.43 -15.79 -7.73
CA VAL A 33 -5.40 -16.01 -6.28
C VAL A 33 -6.82 -16.23 -5.76
N PRO A 34 -7.00 -16.92 -4.62
CA PRO A 34 -8.30 -17.01 -3.97
C PRO A 34 -8.88 -15.62 -3.69
N PHE A 35 -10.17 -15.43 -3.91
CA PHE A 35 -10.83 -14.15 -3.65
C PHE A 35 -10.68 -13.69 -2.18
N GLY A 36 -10.61 -14.65 -1.24
CA GLY A 36 -10.30 -14.36 0.15
C GLY A 36 -8.99 -13.60 0.34
N LEU A 37 -7.93 -13.99 -0.37
CA LEU A 37 -6.64 -13.30 -0.32
C LEU A 37 -6.73 -11.90 -0.94
N HIS A 38 -7.39 -11.76 -2.10
CA HIS A 38 -7.63 -10.45 -2.72
C HIS A 38 -8.37 -9.52 -1.74
N ARG A 39 -9.41 -10.00 -1.06
CA ARG A 39 -10.16 -9.21 -0.08
C ARG A 39 -9.32 -8.82 1.13
N GLN A 40 -8.55 -9.76 1.70
CA GLN A 40 -7.67 -9.50 2.84
C GLN A 40 -6.59 -8.46 2.50
N VAL A 41 -5.92 -8.62 1.36
CA VAL A 41 -4.90 -7.68 0.89
C VAL A 41 -5.52 -6.30 0.62
N GLY A 42 -6.74 -6.24 0.07
CA GLY A 42 -7.47 -4.98 -0.10
C GLY A 42 -7.67 -4.21 1.22
N PHE A 43 -8.01 -4.89 2.32
CA PHE A 43 -8.11 -4.25 3.63
C PHE A 43 -6.76 -3.78 4.18
N VAL A 44 -5.69 -4.55 3.95
CA VAL A 44 -4.33 -4.14 4.32
C VAL A 44 -3.90 -2.88 3.56
N ILE A 45 -4.17 -2.82 2.24
CA ILE A 45 -3.88 -1.64 1.41
C ILE A 45 -4.62 -0.42 1.96
N MET A 46 -5.91 -0.55 2.29
CA MET A 46 -6.71 0.55 2.83
C MET A 46 -6.10 1.11 4.13
N ALA A 47 -5.75 0.23 5.09
CA ALA A 47 -5.13 0.64 6.34
C ALA A 47 -3.78 1.35 6.12
N LEU A 48 -2.92 0.79 5.25
CA LEU A 48 -1.63 1.38 4.91
C LEU A 48 -1.79 2.74 4.21
N ALA A 49 -2.74 2.88 3.29
CA ALA A 49 -3.01 4.12 2.57
C ALA A 49 -3.49 5.24 3.50
N MET A 50 -4.35 4.92 4.48
CA MET A 50 -4.76 5.88 5.50
C MET A 50 -3.57 6.37 6.33
N ILE A 51 -2.70 5.45 6.78
CA ILE A 51 -1.48 5.80 7.51
C ILE A 51 -0.54 6.64 6.64
N HIS A 52 -0.32 6.25 5.38
CA HIS A 52 0.55 6.97 4.45
C HIS A 52 0.07 8.41 4.22
N GLY A 53 -1.22 8.59 3.93
CA GLY A 53 -1.82 9.90 3.74
C GLY A 53 -1.74 10.77 4.99
N PHE A 54 -2.06 10.20 6.16
CA PHE A 54 -1.93 10.90 7.44
C PHE A 54 -0.49 11.37 7.70
N LEU A 55 0.50 10.49 7.54
CA LEU A 55 1.90 10.84 7.71
C LEU A 55 2.37 11.91 6.71
N ALA A 56 1.90 11.87 5.47
CA ALA A 56 2.22 12.86 4.46
C ALA A 56 1.65 14.24 4.83
N ILE A 57 0.41 14.31 5.31
CA ILE A 57 -0.19 15.57 5.79
C ILE A 57 0.62 16.11 6.98
N MET A 58 0.90 15.27 7.99
CA MET A 58 1.65 15.69 9.18
C MET A 58 3.08 16.13 8.88
N ALA A 59 3.69 15.64 7.80
CA ALA A 59 5.04 16.04 7.40
C ALA A 59 5.08 17.37 6.61
N ASN A 60 3.93 17.88 6.15
CA ASN A 60 3.82 19.10 5.34
C ASN A 60 2.98 20.22 6.03
N LEU A 61 2.52 19.97 7.27
CA LEU A 61 2.01 20.99 8.19
C LEU A 61 3.16 21.53 9.03
#